data_AF-A0A319EAE9-F1
#
_entry.id   AF-A0A319EAE9-F1
#
_cell.length_a   1.000
_cell.length_b   1.000
_cell.length_c   1.000
_cell.angle_alpha   90.00
_cell.angle_beta   90.00
_cell.angle_gamma   90.00
#
_symmetry.space_group_name_H-M   'P 1'
#
loop_
_entity.id
_entity.type
_entity.pdbx_description
1 polymer ?
#
loop_
_entity_poly.entity_id
_entity_poly.type
_entity_poly.pdbx_seq_one_letter_code
_entity_poly.pdbx_strand_id
1 'polypeptide(L)'
;KSFFFISSLLFLYNSTEFTATLVVSTDGTIDYTKLQAEGLPYMSSSTVWGYLTMNLAIGALITHVILFYGRDMVLAWKQARRRTQPDPHYQAMLRYPEVPMWWYWALFGLAFLAGLIVNIKGGTTLPVWGYIIALVLGAFIAPFSCVLYGLYGTGVSTNQLSKMVAGALHPGRPLANLYFASWSHQVILLSVNLANWLKVGQYTKVPHRVMFGTQVYGTLLGAALNYVVMAIIVANQREILLSPIGNNVWSGSTMQSLNSQAITWVLAKQVYSIQGLYFIVPMGLLIGLGLPVVHWGPGKVCPRTQKWELNTAIIASYAGAVYYGNTSWIWPSIAVGMVSQFWLRRRLPEVYNKYNYLIGAAMDGESQIVIFILSFAVFGASGAEHPFPTWWGNLSGNPDHCS
;
A
#
# COMPACT_ATOMS: atom_id res chain seq x y z
N LYS A 1 -21.97 -8.24 -21.18
CA LYS A 1 -20.57 -8.70 -21.28
C LYS A 1 -20.33 -9.62 -20.10
N SER A 2 -19.92 -10.87 -20.35
CA SER A 2 -19.63 -11.81 -19.27
C SER A 2 -18.14 -11.73 -18.96
N PHE A 3 -17.79 -10.98 -17.92
CA PHE A 3 -16.45 -10.99 -17.32
C PHE A 3 -16.59 -11.61 -15.93
N PHE A 4 -15.53 -12.27 -15.45
CA PHE A 4 -15.49 -12.72 -14.06
C PHE A 4 -15.71 -11.53 -13.12
N PHE A 5 -16.59 -11.72 -12.12
CA PHE A 5 -16.99 -10.63 -11.21
C PHE A 5 -15.79 -10.09 -10.43
N ILE A 6 -14.88 -10.96 -9.98
CA ILE A 6 -13.60 -10.62 -9.36
C ILE A 6 -12.49 -11.12 -10.26
N SER A 7 -11.65 -10.21 -10.76
CA SER A 7 -10.46 -10.57 -11.53
C SER A 7 -9.49 -9.39 -11.62
N SER A 8 -8.21 -9.66 -11.39
CA SER A 8 -7.09 -8.73 -11.59
C SER A 8 -6.57 -8.71 -13.04
N LEU A 9 -7.13 -9.55 -13.91
CA LEU A 9 -6.77 -9.63 -15.33
C LEU A 9 -7.43 -8.51 -16.13
N LEU A 10 -6.75 -8.16 -17.23
CA LEU A 10 -7.31 -7.31 -18.27
C LEU A 10 -7.96 -8.21 -19.33
N PHE A 11 -9.05 -7.75 -19.94
CA PHE A 11 -9.80 -8.51 -20.96
C PHE A 11 -9.94 -7.72 -22.26
N LEU A 12 -9.97 -8.44 -23.37
CA LEU A 12 -10.36 -7.90 -24.68
C LEU A 12 -11.88 -7.83 -24.82
N TYR A 13 -12.37 -7.20 -25.89
CA TYR A 13 -13.81 -7.12 -26.17
C TYR A 13 -14.49 -8.50 -26.24
N ASN A 14 -13.76 -9.50 -26.71
CA ASN A 14 -14.21 -10.89 -26.85
C ASN A 14 -14.14 -11.71 -25.55
N SER A 15 -13.94 -11.08 -24.38
CA SER A 15 -13.76 -11.73 -23.07
C SER A 15 -12.51 -12.63 -22.95
N THR A 16 -11.58 -12.57 -23.90
CA THR A 16 -10.26 -13.22 -23.81
C THR A 16 -9.29 -12.40 -22.96
N GLU A 17 -8.30 -13.06 -22.35
CA GLU A 17 -7.28 -12.40 -21.53
C GLU A 17 -6.41 -11.46 -22.38
N PHE A 18 -6.28 -10.21 -21.94
CA PHE A 18 -5.40 -9.22 -22.54
C PHE A 18 -3.99 -9.44 -21.99
N THR A 19 -3.11 -10.01 -22.82
CA THR A 19 -1.73 -10.25 -22.44
C THR A 19 -0.87 -9.02 -22.71
N ALA A 20 -0.16 -8.54 -21.69
CA ALA A 20 0.69 -7.35 -21.76
C ALA A 20 1.75 -7.41 -22.88
N THR A 21 2.27 -8.60 -23.20
CA THR A 21 3.30 -8.81 -24.23
C THR A 21 2.80 -8.58 -25.65
N LEU A 22 1.49 -8.58 -25.89
CA LEU A 22 0.91 -8.32 -27.21
C LEU A 22 1.03 -6.85 -27.62
N VAL A 23 1.05 -5.95 -26.64
CA VAL A 23 0.98 -4.50 -26.86
C VAL A 23 2.29 -3.78 -26.48
N VAL A 24 3.14 -4.41 -25.66
CA VAL A 24 4.45 -3.87 -25.31
C VAL A 24 5.48 -4.28 -26.36
N SER A 25 6.13 -3.30 -26.99
CA SER A 25 7.26 -3.50 -27.90
C SER A 25 8.48 -4.05 -27.16
N THR A 26 9.45 -4.57 -27.91
CA THR A 26 10.75 -5.06 -27.38
C THR A 26 11.48 -4.01 -26.53
N ASP A 27 11.21 -2.73 -26.78
CA ASP A 27 11.81 -1.58 -26.08
C ASP A 27 11.10 -1.22 -24.76
N GLY A 28 10.08 -1.99 -24.35
CA GLY A 28 9.32 -1.76 -23.12
C GLY A 28 8.33 -0.59 -23.20
N THR A 29 8.04 -0.11 -24.42
CA THR A 29 7.04 0.92 -24.71
C THR A 29 5.79 0.31 -25.33
N ILE A 30 4.65 0.97 -25.14
CA ILE A 30 3.38 0.57 -25.77
C ILE A 30 3.43 0.89 -27.26
N ASP A 31 3.17 -0.13 -28.10
CA ASP A 31 2.94 0.04 -29.52
C ASP A 31 1.48 0.42 -29.77
N TYR A 32 1.26 1.68 -30.15
CA TYR A 32 -0.09 2.19 -30.41
C TYR A 32 -0.74 1.55 -31.64
N THR A 33 0.04 1.02 -32.59
CA THR A 33 -0.51 0.36 -33.78
C THR A 33 -1.11 -1.00 -33.44
N LYS A 34 -0.39 -1.80 -32.64
CA LYS A 34 -0.89 -3.07 -32.10
C LYS A 34 -2.04 -2.86 -31.13
N LEU A 35 -1.99 -1.82 -30.31
CA LEU A 35 -3.10 -1.47 -29.43
C LEU A 35 -4.39 -1.13 -30.20
N GLN A 36 -4.28 -0.46 -31.36
CA GLN A 36 -5.45 -0.17 -32.19
C GLN A 36 -6.01 -1.43 -32.87
N ALA A 37 -5.15 -2.39 -33.23
CA ALA A 37 -5.57 -3.66 -33.82
C ALA A 37 -6.28 -4.58 -32.81
N GLU A 38 -5.76 -4.66 -31.58
CA GLU A 38 -6.31 -5.51 -30.51
C GLU A 38 -7.48 -4.84 -29.76
N GLY A 39 -7.49 -3.51 -29.69
CA GLY A 39 -8.49 -2.74 -28.94
C GLY A 39 -8.07 -2.42 -27.50
N LEU A 40 -8.84 -1.54 -26.86
CA LEU A 40 -8.55 -1.08 -25.49
C LEU A 40 -8.85 -2.17 -24.45
N PRO A 41 -8.02 -2.30 -23.39
CA PRO A 41 -8.24 -3.28 -22.35
C PRO A 41 -9.47 -2.94 -21.50
N TYR A 42 -10.31 -3.94 -21.26
CA TYR A 42 -11.43 -3.90 -20.32
C TYR A 42 -11.00 -4.44 -18.96
N MET A 43 -11.57 -3.86 -17.91
CA MET A 43 -11.42 -4.30 -16.52
C MET A 43 -12.74 -4.85 -16.00
N SER A 44 -12.64 -5.80 -15.06
CA SER A 44 -13.80 -6.29 -14.29
C SER A 44 -14.41 -5.17 -13.45
N SER A 45 -15.73 -5.24 -13.20
CA SER A 45 -16.45 -4.21 -12.45
C SER A 45 -15.93 -4.05 -11.02
N SER A 46 -15.52 -5.14 -10.37
CA SER A 46 -14.91 -5.09 -9.02
C SER A 46 -13.58 -4.35 -9.01
N THR A 47 -12.71 -4.59 -9.99
CA THR A 47 -11.42 -3.89 -10.14
C THR A 47 -11.63 -2.39 -10.39
N VAL A 48 -12.61 -2.03 -11.21
CA VAL A 48 -12.98 -0.62 -11.44
C VAL A 48 -13.50 0.02 -10.14
N TRP A 49 -14.35 -0.68 -9.40
CA TRP A 49 -14.85 -0.23 -8.10
C TRP A 49 -13.73 -0.05 -7.08
N GLY A 50 -12.79 -1.01 -7.02
CA GLY A 50 -11.59 -0.93 -6.19
C GLY A 50 -10.73 0.29 -6.52
N TYR A 51 -10.47 0.56 -7.79
CA TYR A 51 -9.69 1.74 -8.18
C TYR A 51 -10.41 3.05 -7.88
N LEU A 52 -11.73 3.10 -8.10
CA LEU A 52 -12.55 4.26 -7.80
C LEU A 52 -12.55 4.58 -6.29
N THR A 53 -12.78 3.57 -5.45
CA THR A 53 -12.83 3.71 -3.99
C THR A 53 -11.47 4.10 -3.40
N MET A 54 -10.36 3.57 -3.93
CA MET A 54 -9.01 3.99 -3.54
C MET A 54 -8.74 5.45 -3.92
N ASN A 55 -9.15 5.90 -5.10
CA ASN A 55 -9.01 7.31 -5.49
C ASN A 55 -9.91 8.23 -4.65
N LEU A 56 -11.14 7.80 -4.34
CA LEU A 56 -12.02 8.49 -3.39
C LEU A 56 -11.36 8.62 -2.02
N ALA A 57 -10.75 7.55 -1.52
CA ALA A 57 -10.08 7.53 -0.21
C ALA A 57 -8.89 8.50 -0.16
N ILE A 58 -8.10 8.60 -1.23
CA ILE A 58 -6.96 9.52 -1.31
C ILE A 58 -7.42 10.97 -1.36
N GLY A 59 -8.47 11.29 -2.14
CA GLY A 59 -9.08 12.62 -2.12
C GLY A 59 -9.62 12.95 -0.72
N ALA A 60 -10.34 12.02 -0.11
CA ALA A 60 -10.88 12.19 1.23
C ALA A 60 -9.78 12.35 2.29
N LEU A 61 -8.65 11.65 2.16
CA LEU A 61 -7.49 11.77 3.05
C LEU A 61 -7.00 13.22 3.14
N ILE A 62 -6.74 13.84 1.98
CA ILE A 62 -6.18 15.19 1.92
C ILE A 62 -7.14 16.19 2.56
N THR A 63 -8.41 16.18 2.14
CA THR A 63 -9.40 17.12 2.70
C THR A 63 -9.69 16.85 4.17
N HIS A 64 -9.77 15.59 4.60
CA HIS A 64 -10.06 15.24 5.99
C HIS A 64 -8.96 15.74 6.93
N VAL A 65 -7.69 15.52 6.57
CA VAL A 65 -6.56 16.02 7.36
C VAL A 65 -6.54 17.55 7.37
N ILE A 66 -6.77 18.23 6.24
CA ILE A 66 -6.76 19.70 6.17
C ILE A 66 -7.88 20.31 7.02
N LEU A 67 -9.12 19.80 6.93
CA LEU A 67 -10.28 20.38 7.59
C LEU A 67 -10.33 20.09 9.09
N PHE A 68 -10.06 18.85 9.50
CA PHE A 68 -10.22 18.42 10.89
C PHE A 68 -8.92 18.59 11.68
N TYR A 69 -7.77 18.26 11.09
CA TYR A 69 -6.48 18.19 11.80
C TYR A 69 -5.45 19.22 11.32
N GLY A 70 -5.80 20.12 10.40
CA GLY A 70 -4.85 21.08 9.84
C GLY A 70 -4.27 22.03 10.89
N ARG A 71 -5.09 22.42 11.88
CA ARG A 71 -4.63 23.24 13.02
C ARG A 71 -3.65 22.48 13.88
N ASP A 72 -3.96 21.23 14.21
CA ASP A 72 -3.11 20.38 15.04
C ASP A 72 -1.80 20.05 14.35
N MET A 73 -1.81 19.84 13.03
CA MET A 73 -0.61 19.64 12.23
C MET A 73 0.32 20.87 12.28
N VAL A 74 -0.23 22.08 12.15
CA VAL A 74 0.56 23.33 12.25
C VAL A 74 1.08 23.54 13.67
N LEU A 75 0.27 23.23 14.69
CA LEU A 75 0.68 23.29 16.09
C LEU A 75 1.82 22.30 16.38
N ALA A 76 1.68 21.05 15.94
CA ALA A 76 2.70 20.02 16.08
C ALA A 76 4.01 20.43 15.39
N TRP A 77 3.93 21.03 14.19
CA TRP A 77 5.12 21.57 13.51
C TRP A 77 5.79 22.68 14.33
N LYS A 78 5.01 23.64 14.84
CA LYS A 78 5.52 24.75 15.67
C LYS A 78 6.14 24.22 16.96
N GLN A 79 5.51 23.24 17.61
CA GLN A 79 5.99 22.62 18.84
C GLN A 79 7.28 21.82 18.60
N ALA A 80 7.35 21.04 17.52
CA ALA A 80 8.55 20.31 17.12
C ALA A 80 9.73 21.28 16.87
N ARG A 81 9.49 22.39 16.17
CA ARG A 81 10.53 23.41 15.92
C ARG A 81 10.99 24.13 17.19
N ARG A 82 10.08 24.38 18.13
CA ARG A 82 10.38 25.06 19.40
C ARG A 82 10.86 24.10 20.50
N ARG A 83 10.81 22.78 20.28
CA ARG A 83 11.08 21.73 21.27
C ARG A 83 10.23 21.84 22.54
N THR A 84 9.04 22.41 22.43
CA THR A 84 8.13 22.63 23.57
C THR A 84 7.01 21.59 23.63
N GLN A 85 7.26 20.35 23.17
CA GLN A 85 6.24 19.31 23.21
C GLN A 85 5.92 18.97 24.68
N PRO A 86 4.65 19.04 25.10
CA PRO A 86 4.27 18.83 26.50
C PRO A 86 4.29 17.36 26.95
N ASP A 87 4.61 16.43 26.05
CA ASP A 87 4.65 14.99 26.34
C ASP A 87 5.75 14.66 27.38
N PRO A 88 5.40 14.06 28.54
CA PRO A 88 6.38 13.62 29.53
C PRO A 88 7.45 12.69 28.96
N HIS A 89 7.10 11.86 27.97
CA HIS A 89 8.07 10.97 27.36
C HIS A 89 9.09 11.73 26.51
N TYR A 90 8.66 12.77 25.81
CA TYR A 90 9.53 13.66 25.04
C TYR A 90 10.43 14.48 25.97
N GLN A 91 9.88 15.03 27.06
CA GLN A 91 10.67 15.79 28.04
C GLN A 91 11.79 14.95 28.66
N ALA A 92 11.51 13.69 29.01
CA ALA A 92 12.53 12.76 29.49
C ALA A 92 13.62 12.46 28.45
N MET A 93 13.29 12.55 27.16
CA MET A 93 14.23 12.33 26.06
C MET A 93 15.14 13.53 25.76
N LEU A 94 14.78 14.73 26.20
CA LEU A 94 15.61 15.94 26.01
C LEU A 94 16.99 15.85 26.69
N ARG A 95 17.17 14.91 27.63
CA ARG A 95 18.46 14.61 28.25
C ARG A 95 19.47 14.02 27.26
N TYR A 96 19.01 13.33 26.22
CA TYR A 96 19.89 12.69 25.24
C TYR A 96 20.21 13.64 24.08
N PRO A 97 21.46 13.67 23.60
CA PRO A 97 21.81 14.50 22.46
C PRO A 97 21.05 14.03 21.21
N GLU A 98 20.43 14.98 20.51
CA GLU A 98 19.78 14.71 19.23
C GLU A 98 20.81 14.25 18.17
N VAL A 99 20.30 13.58 17.14
CA VAL A 99 21.09 13.20 15.97
C VAL A 99 21.35 14.46 15.15
N PRO A 100 22.62 14.78 14.81
CA PRO A 100 22.92 15.90 13.95
C PRO A 100 22.20 15.76 12.60
N MET A 101 21.58 16.85 12.13
CA MET A 101 20.82 16.82 10.86
C MET A 101 21.67 16.39 9.66
N TRP A 102 22.99 16.61 9.72
CA TRP A 102 23.90 16.18 8.65
C TRP A 102 23.95 14.66 8.47
N TRP A 103 23.69 13.84 9.51
CA TRP A 103 23.60 12.38 9.37
C TRP A 103 22.43 12.00 8.46
N TYR A 104 21.29 12.67 8.63
CA TYR A 104 20.14 12.50 7.76
C TYR A 104 20.40 13.01 6.33
N TRP A 105 21.07 14.16 6.18
CA TRP A 105 21.44 14.66 4.85
C TRP A 105 22.44 13.76 4.12
N ALA A 106 23.42 13.21 4.84
CA ALA A 106 24.38 12.26 4.28
C ALA A 106 23.68 10.97 3.83
N LEU A 107 22.80 10.42 4.69
CA LEU A 107 22.00 9.23 4.35
C LEU A 107 21.06 9.50 3.16
N PHE A 108 20.41 10.66 3.13
CA PHE A 108 19.58 11.09 2.02
C PHE A 108 20.38 11.19 0.72
N GLY A 109 21.57 11.81 0.76
CA GLY A 109 22.45 11.92 -0.40
C GLY A 109 22.89 10.55 -0.93
N LEU A 110 23.31 9.64 -0.04
CA LEU A 110 23.69 8.28 -0.41
C LEU A 110 22.52 7.50 -1.03
N ALA A 111 21.33 7.56 -0.41
CA ALA A 111 20.14 6.87 -0.90
C ALA A 111 19.63 7.47 -2.23
N PHE A 112 19.68 8.79 -2.39
CA PHE A 112 19.31 9.48 -3.62
C PHE A 112 20.25 9.11 -4.78
N LEU A 113 21.56 9.08 -4.54
CA LEU A 113 22.54 8.66 -5.54
C LEU A 113 22.37 7.18 -5.91
N ALA A 114 22.16 6.31 -4.93
CA ALA A 114 21.89 4.89 -5.19
C ALA A 114 20.62 4.70 -6.03
N GLY A 115 19.52 5.40 -5.70
CA GLY A 115 18.29 5.37 -6.47
C GLY A 115 18.46 5.91 -7.90
N LEU A 116 19.27 6.95 -8.07
CA LEU A 116 19.61 7.50 -9.38
C LEU A 116 20.42 6.51 -10.22
N ILE A 117 21.41 5.83 -9.64
CA ILE A 117 22.21 4.79 -10.32
C ILE A 117 21.32 3.65 -10.78
N VAL A 118 20.39 3.19 -9.93
CA VAL A 118 19.43 2.13 -10.28
C VAL A 118 18.56 2.54 -11.45
N ASN A 119 18.12 3.80 -11.50
CA ASN A 119 17.31 4.30 -12.60
C ASN A 119 18.09 4.36 -13.93
N ILE A 120 19.32 4.89 -13.90
CA ILE A 120 20.16 5.04 -15.10
C ILE A 120 20.66 3.67 -15.62
N LYS A 121 21.15 2.81 -14.74
CA LYS A 121 21.71 1.50 -15.13
C LYS A 121 20.64 0.42 -15.29
N GLY A 122 19.49 0.55 -14.65
CA GLY A 122 18.44 -0.48 -14.63
C GLY A 122 17.62 -0.58 -15.92
N GLY A 123 17.96 0.19 -16.96
CA GLY A 123 17.17 0.25 -18.21
C GLY A 123 15.72 0.67 -17.96
N THR A 124 15.46 1.32 -16.83
CA THR A 124 14.11 1.76 -16.48
C THR A 124 13.82 2.94 -17.38
N THR A 125 12.81 2.85 -18.24
CA THR A 125 12.44 3.87 -19.23
C THR A 125 12.01 5.23 -18.63
N LEU A 126 12.27 5.43 -17.32
CA LEU A 126 11.99 6.61 -16.51
C LEU A 126 13.16 7.61 -16.61
N PRO A 127 12.91 8.86 -17.04
CA PRO A 127 13.95 9.88 -17.03
C PRO A 127 14.30 10.33 -15.61
N VAL A 128 15.50 10.90 -15.43
CA VAL A 128 16.00 11.40 -14.14
C VAL A 128 15.05 12.44 -13.51
N TRP A 129 14.47 13.33 -14.31
CA TRP A 129 13.50 14.30 -13.79
C TRP A 129 12.24 13.63 -13.24
N GLY A 130 11.81 12.50 -13.83
CA GLY A 130 10.64 11.74 -13.38
C GLY A 130 10.86 11.14 -11.99
N TYR A 131 12.08 10.71 -11.70
CA TYR A 131 12.47 10.26 -10.36
C TYR A 131 12.39 11.38 -9.31
N ILE A 132 12.88 12.58 -9.62
CA ILE A 132 12.80 13.72 -8.71
C ILE A 132 11.33 14.08 -8.42
N ILE A 133 10.48 14.11 -9.45
CA ILE A 133 9.06 14.39 -9.29
C ILE A 133 8.38 13.32 -8.41
N ALA A 134 8.74 12.03 -8.57
CA ALA A 134 8.21 10.96 -7.72
C ALA A 134 8.54 11.18 -6.24
N LEU A 135 9.78 11.57 -5.93
CA LEU A 135 10.21 11.85 -4.56
C LEU A 135 9.50 13.08 -3.98
N VAL A 136 9.33 14.14 -4.77
CA VAL A 136 8.62 15.37 -4.36
C VAL A 136 7.13 15.07 -4.08
N LEU A 137 6.49 14.28 -4.94
CA LEU A 137 5.10 13.86 -4.75
C LEU A 137 4.94 13.05 -3.46
N GLY A 138 5.83 12.08 -3.23
CA GLY A 138 5.86 11.29 -2.00
C GLY A 138 6.06 12.15 -0.76
N ALA A 139 7.01 13.08 -0.80
CA ALA A 139 7.30 14.01 0.30
C ALA A 139 6.13 14.96 0.60
N PHE A 140 5.37 15.37 -0.42
CA PHE A 140 4.18 16.21 -0.23
C PHE A 140 3.03 15.45 0.43
N ILE A 141 2.83 14.18 0.07
CA ILE A 141 1.72 13.36 0.60
C ILE A 141 2.06 12.76 1.97
N ALA A 142 3.33 12.50 2.25
CA ALA A 142 3.79 11.81 3.46
C ALA A 142 3.24 12.42 4.79
N PRO A 143 3.21 13.75 5.00
CA PRO A 143 2.64 14.35 6.21
C PRO A 143 1.16 13.99 6.42
N PHE A 144 0.35 14.01 5.36
CA PHE A 144 -1.08 13.69 5.45
C PHE A 144 -1.29 12.23 5.85
N SER A 145 -0.53 11.31 5.26
CA SER A 145 -0.57 9.90 5.63
C SER A 145 -0.06 9.66 7.06
N CYS A 146 0.98 10.37 7.50
CA CYS A 146 1.50 10.25 8.87
C CYS A 146 0.47 10.69 9.92
N VAL A 147 -0.24 11.79 9.69
CA VAL A 147 -1.29 12.28 10.60
C VAL A 147 -2.43 11.26 10.70
N LEU A 148 -2.91 10.76 9.55
CA LEU A 148 -3.98 9.77 9.54
C LEU A 148 -3.57 8.48 10.28
N TYR A 149 -2.39 7.95 9.96
CA TYR A 149 -1.88 6.73 10.59
C TYR A 149 -1.65 6.92 12.09
N GLY A 150 -1.16 8.08 12.51
CA GLY A 150 -0.93 8.40 13.92
C GLY A 150 -2.21 8.51 14.75
N LEU A 151 -3.35 8.83 14.14
CA LEU A 151 -4.65 8.98 14.80
C LEU A 151 -5.45 7.67 14.82
N TYR A 152 -5.52 6.98 13.67
CA TYR A 152 -6.43 5.85 13.49
C TYR A 152 -5.70 4.49 13.47
N GLY A 153 -4.38 4.46 13.47
CA GLY A 153 -3.58 3.23 13.38
C GLY A 153 -3.65 2.53 12.01
N THR A 154 -4.35 3.10 11.04
CA THR A 154 -4.43 2.63 9.66
C THR A 154 -4.21 3.77 8.67
N GLY A 155 -3.70 3.45 7.49
CA GLY A 155 -3.36 4.42 6.45
C GLY A 155 -4.04 4.09 5.12
N VAL A 156 -4.21 5.09 4.27
CA VAL A 156 -4.72 4.92 2.91
C VAL A 156 -3.55 4.66 1.96
N SER A 157 -3.67 3.63 1.10
CA SER A 157 -2.66 3.34 0.09
C SER A 157 -2.69 4.38 -1.04
N THR A 158 -1.61 5.14 -1.18
CA THR A 158 -1.45 6.22 -2.16
C THR A 158 -0.83 5.76 -3.48
N ASN A 159 -0.67 4.44 -3.65
CA ASN A 159 -0.03 3.85 -4.83
C ASN A 159 -0.78 4.21 -6.13
N GLN A 160 -2.11 4.17 -6.11
CA GLN A 160 -2.96 4.52 -7.25
C GLN A 160 -2.76 5.97 -7.71
N LEU A 161 -2.69 6.93 -6.78
CA LEU A 161 -2.39 8.33 -7.10
C LEU A 161 -1.00 8.47 -7.75
N SER A 162 -0.01 7.75 -7.25
CA SER A 162 1.34 7.79 -7.81
C SER A 162 1.36 7.23 -9.25
N LYS A 163 0.62 6.15 -9.52
CA LYS A 163 0.45 5.59 -10.88
C LYS A 163 -0.32 6.52 -11.82
N MET A 164 -1.33 7.23 -11.30
CA MET A 164 -2.10 8.20 -12.07
C MET A 164 -1.21 9.38 -12.53
N VAL A 165 -0.43 9.95 -11.60
CA VAL A 165 0.48 11.06 -11.92
C VAL A 165 1.58 10.61 -12.89
N ALA A 166 2.15 9.42 -12.68
CA ALA A 166 3.14 8.85 -13.58
C ALA A 166 2.60 8.55 -14.98
N GLY A 167 1.40 7.98 -15.09
CA GLY A 167 0.74 7.73 -16.38
C GLY A 167 0.47 9.01 -17.17
N ALA A 168 0.18 10.12 -16.47
CA ALA A 168 0.03 11.44 -17.10
C ALA A 168 1.36 12.06 -17.56
N LEU A 169 2.45 11.88 -16.78
CA LEU A 169 3.78 12.41 -17.10
C LEU A 169 4.53 11.59 -18.18
N HIS A 170 4.33 10.28 -18.20
CA HIS A 170 5.04 9.34 -19.06
C HIS A 170 4.07 8.39 -19.79
N PRO A 171 3.30 8.89 -20.77
CA PRO A 171 2.40 8.06 -21.55
C PRO A 171 3.19 7.02 -22.36
N GLY A 172 2.62 5.83 -22.52
CA GLY A 172 3.22 4.72 -23.28
C GLY A 172 4.37 3.96 -22.60
N ARG A 173 4.77 4.26 -21.35
CA ARG A 173 5.88 3.60 -20.64
C ARG A 173 5.44 2.88 -19.34
N PRO A 174 4.96 1.62 -19.39
CA PRO A 174 4.47 0.87 -18.22
C PRO A 174 5.55 0.61 -17.16
N LEU A 175 6.78 0.31 -17.59
CA LEU A 175 7.89 0.09 -16.66
C LEU A 175 8.23 1.37 -15.88
N ALA A 176 8.31 2.52 -16.56
CA ALA A 176 8.53 3.81 -15.92
C ALA A 176 7.44 4.13 -14.88
N ASN A 177 6.19 3.79 -15.18
CA ASN A 177 5.06 3.96 -14.26
C ASN A 177 5.22 3.12 -12.98
N LEU A 178 5.60 1.85 -13.09
CA LEU A 178 5.87 0.98 -11.92
C LEU A 178 6.99 1.53 -11.03
N TYR A 179 8.09 1.98 -11.63
CA TYR A 179 9.20 2.57 -10.86
C TYR A 179 8.79 3.88 -10.19
N PHE A 180 8.13 4.80 -10.91
CA PHE A 180 7.65 6.05 -10.34
C PHE A 180 6.72 5.81 -9.14
N ALA A 181 5.75 4.90 -9.30
CA ALA A 181 4.82 4.57 -8.24
C ALA A 181 5.51 3.92 -7.03
N SER A 182 6.49 3.05 -7.28
CA SER A 182 7.29 2.43 -6.22
C SER A 182 8.07 3.48 -5.44
N TRP A 183 8.76 4.39 -6.10
CA TRP A 183 9.53 5.45 -5.43
C TRP A 183 8.64 6.38 -4.61
N SER A 184 7.57 6.91 -5.20
CA SER A 184 6.64 7.84 -4.52
C SER A 184 5.94 7.19 -3.33
N HIS A 185 5.39 5.98 -3.51
CA HIS A 185 4.65 5.30 -2.45
C HIS A 185 5.55 4.81 -1.32
N GLN A 186 6.75 4.29 -1.64
CA GLN A 186 7.67 3.81 -0.61
C GLN A 186 8.23 4.93 0.26
N VAL A 187 8.44 6.14 -0.28
CA VAL A 187 8.79 7.31 0.54
C VAL A 187 7.74 7.58 1.61
N ILE A 188 6.46 7.47 1.27
CA ILE A 188 5.34 7.67 2.21
C ILE A 188 5.35 6.57 3.27
N LEU A 189 5.41 5.31 2.87
CA LEU A 189 5.41 4.16 3.79
C LEU A 189 6.62 4.21 4.75
N LEU A 190 7.81 4.48 4.23
CA LEU A 190 9.02 4.55 5.03
C LEU A 190 8.99 5.72 6.01
N SER A 191 8.39 6.85 5.62
CA SER A 191 8.18 8.00 6.52
C SER A 191 7.25 7.67 7.68
N VAL A 192 6.14 6.98 7.41
CA VAL A 192 5.20 6.52 8.45
C VAL A 192 5.87 5.53 9.39
N ASN A 193 6.58 4.53 8.84
CA ASN A 193 7.29 3.53 9.64
C ASN A 193 8.39 4.18 10.49
N LEU A 194 9.18 5.10 9.91
CA LEU A 194 10.20 5.83 10.65
C LEU A 194 9.59 6.61 11.83
N ALA A 195 8.46 7.29 11.62
CA ALA A 195 7.74 8.00 12.68
C ALA A 195 7.25 7.03 13.79
N ASN A 196 6.75 5.85 13.41
CA ASN A 196 6.35 4.80 14.35
C ASN A 196 7.54 4.35 15.22
N TRP A 197 8.66 4.00 14.58
CA TRP A 197 9.87 3.56 15.29
C TRP A 197 10.47 4.64 16.20
N LEU A 198 10.45 5.90 15.77
CA LEU A 198 10.90 7.02 16.61
C LEU A 198 10.03 7.17 17.86
N LYS A 199 8.71 6.98 17.73
CA LYS A 199 7.78 7.03 18.86
C LYS A 199 7.98 5.87 19.83
N VAL A 200 8.20 4.65 19.31
CA VAL A 200 8.59 3.49 20.15
C VAL A 200 9.91 3.75 20.87
N GLY A 201 10.89 4.36 20.19
CA GLY A 201 12.15 4.81 20.80
C GLY A 201 11.92 5.77 21.98
N GLN A 202 11.03 6.75 21.80
CA GLN A 202 10.64 7.71 22.85
C GLN A 202 10.01 7.04 24.09
N TYR A 203 9.19 6.01 23.88
CA TYR A 203 8.58 5.24 24.96
C TYR A 203 9.59 4.38 25.71
N THR A 204 10.50 3.73 24.99
CA THR A 204 11.52 2.82 25.54
C THR A 204 12.75 3.54 26.11
N LYS A 205 12.86 4.86 25.96
CA LYS A 205 13.99 5.68 26.46
C LYS A 205 15.34 5.35 25.82
N VAL A 206 15.34 4.79 24.61
CA VAL A 206 16.56 4.55 23.84
C VAL A 206 17.13 5.86 23.26
N PRO A 207 18.43 6.15 23.44
CA PRO A 207 19.05 7.37 22.91
C PRO A 207 18.89 7.50 21.39
N HIS A 208 18.58 8.71 20.89
CA HIS A 208 18.32 8.97 19.48
C HIS A 208 19.44 8.53 18.52
N ARG A 209 20.71 8.67 18.93
CA ARG A 209 21.88 8.26 18.12
C ARG A 209 21.99 6.75 17.95
N VAL A 210 21.67 5.99 19.01
CA VAL A 210 21.66 4.53 18.97
C VAL A 210 20.50 4.07 18.08
N MET A 211 19.32 4.69 18.23
CA MET A 211 18.16 4.41 17.38
C MET A 211 18.48 4.57 15.89
N PHE A 212 19.17 5.65 15.50
CA PHE A 212 19.58 5.86 14.12
C PHE A 212 20.50 4.73 13.62
N GLY A 213 21.52 4.37 14.41
CA GLY A 213 22.45 3.29 14.06
C GLY A 213 21.75 1.93 13.91
N THR A 214 20.86 1.58 14.86
CA THR A 214 20.09 0.33 14.81
C THR A 214 19.13 0.28 13.62
N GLN A 215 18.54 1.41 13.24
CA GLN A 215 17.66 1.50 12.06
C GLN A 215 18.43 1.31 10.75
N VAL A 216 19.61 1.93 10.62
CA VAL A 216 20.46 1.75 9.44
C VAL A 216 20.95 0.31 9.34
N TYR A 217 21.41 -0.27 10.45
CA TYR A 217 21.82 -1.68 10.48
C TYR A 217 20.68 -2.63 10.13
N GLY A 218 19.51 -2.44 10.77
CA GLY A 218 18.33 -3.28 10.53
C GLY A 218 17.81 -3.20 9.10
N THR A 219 17.84 -2.02 8.48
CA THR A 219 17.42 -1.86 7.09
C THR A 219 18.40 -2.51 6.11
N LEU A 220 19.72 -2.41 6.33
CA LEU A 220 20.72 -3.09 5.50
C LEU A 220 20.65 -4.61 5.62
N LEU A 221 20.55 -5.14 6.85
CA LEU A 221 20.39 -6.57 7.09
C LEU A 221 19.09 -7.09 6.47
N GLY A 222 17.98 -6.36 6.69
CA GLY A 222 16.68 -6.70 6.12
C GLY A 222 16.69 -6.70 4.60
N ALA A 223 17.35 -5.73 3.96
CA ALA A 223 17.49 -5.67 2.51
C ALA A 223 18.30 -6.85 1.96
N ALA A 224 19.41 -7.22 2.61
CA ALA A 224 20.22 -8.36 2.20
C ALA A 224 19.44 -9.69 2.32
N LEU A 225 18.77 -9.92 3.46
CA LEU A 225 17.97 -11.13 3.67
C LEU A 225 16.78 -11.21 2.72
N ASN A 226 16.04 -10.11 2.52
CA ASN A 226 14.93 -10.07 1.57
C ASN A 226 15.39 -10.40 0.14
N TYR A 227 16.56 -9.89 -0.28
CA TYR A 227 17.10 -10.21 -1.59
C TYR A 227 17.43 -11.70 -1.74
N VAL A 228 18.09 -12.31 -0.74
CA VAL A 228 18.42 -13.74 -0.76
C VAL A 228 17.15 -14.60 -0.82
N VAL A 229 16.17 -14.31 0.03
CA VAL A 229 14.88 -15.02 0.06
C VAL A 229 14.15 -14.87 -1.27
N MET A 230 14.07 -13.66 -1.82
CA MET A 230 13.47 -13.40 -3.13
C MET A 230 14.18 -14.20 -4.24
N ALA A 231 15.51 -14.20 -4.27
CA ALA A 231 16.28 -14.92 -5.28
C ALA A 231 16.02 -16.43 -5.25
N ILE A 232 15.94 -17.02 -4.06
CA ILE A 232 15.63 -18.45 -3.87
C ILE A 232 14.21 -18.77 -4.34
N ILE A 233 13.22 -17.97 -3.91
CA ILE A 233 11.81 -18.18 -4.28
C ILE A 233 11.64 -18.06 -5.81
N VAL A 234 12.23 -17.04 -6.43
CA VAL A 234 12.13 -16.83 -7.87
C VAL A 234 12.85 -17.93 -8.65
N ALA A 235 13.99 -18.44 -8.19
CA ALA A 235 14.69 -19.54 -8.84
C ALA A 235 13.87 -20.84 -8.81
N ASN A 236 13.18 -21.12 -7.69
CA ASN A 236 12.49 -22.40 -7.47
C ASN A 236 11.02 -22.39 -7.93
N GLN A 237 10.33 -21.24 -7.91
CA GLN A 237 8.87 -21.16 -8.09
C GLN A 237 8.45 -20.23 -9.24
N ARG A 238 9.35 -19.97 -10.21
CA ARG A 238 9.11 -19.01 -11.31
C ARG A 238 7.82 -19.29 -12.09
N GLU A 239 7.58 -20.55 -12.46
CA GLU A 239 6.44 -20.91 -13.32
C GLU A 239 5.10 -20.70 -12.60
N ILE A 240 5.04 -21.02 -11.31
CA ILE A 240 3.84 -20.85 -10.49
C ILE A 240 3.55 -19.36 -10.24
N LEU A 241 4.59 -18.54 -10.04
CA LEU A 241 4.47 -17.09 -9.86
C LEU A 241 4.01 -16.33 -11.11
N LEU A 242 4.14 -16.92 -12.30
CA LEU A 242 3.65 -16.33 -13.55
C LEU A 242 2.14 -16.50 -13.71
N SER A 243 1.53 -17.51 -13.08
CA SER A 243 0.10 -17.76 -13.21
C SER A 243 -0.73 -16.90 -12.23
N PRO A 244 -1.89 -16.36 -12.67
CA PRO A 244 -2.78 -15.55 -11.82
C PRO A 244 -3.34 -16.35 -10.64
N ILE A 245 -3.69 -17.61 -10.93
CA ILE A 245 -4.34 -18.54 -10.01
C ILE A 245 -3.29 -19.12 -9.07
N GLY A 246 -2.06 -19.37 -9.57
CA GLY A 246 -0.98 -19.93 -8.76
C GLY A 246 -1.30 -21.36 -8.29
N ASN A 247 -0.72 -21.71 -7.15
CA ASN A 247 -1.10 -22.85 -6.32
C ASN A 247 -1.69 -22.34 -4.99
N ASN A 248 -2.20 -23.24 -4.15
CA ASN A 248 -2.77 -22.92 -2.81
C ASN A 248 -1.85 -22.10 -1.88
N VAL A 249 -0.56 -21.98 -2.22
CA VAL A 249 0.47 -21.30 -1.40
C VAL A 249 1.05 -20.07 -2.08
N TRP A 250 1.32 -20.15 -3.38
CA TRP A 250 1.97 -19.09 -4.14
C TRP A 250 1.03 -18.60 -5.23
N SER A 251 0.72 -17.31 -5.21
CA SER A 251 -0.14 -16.69 -6.22
C SER A 251 0.54 -15.49 -6.87
N GLY A 252 0.53 -15.46 -8.21
CA GLY A 252 0.97 -14.31 -9.01
C GLY A 252 -0.02 -13.14 -9.01
N SER A 253 -1.19 -13.26 -8.37
CA SER A 253 -2.28 -12.27 -8.39
C SER A 253 -1.84 -10.85 -8.01
N THR A 254 -0.95 -10.70 -7.02
CA THR A 254 -0.43 -9.38 -6.62
C THR A 254 0.45 -8.77 -7.71
N MET A 255 1.34 -9.56 -8.32
CA MET A 255 2.21 -9.08 -9.40
C MET A 255 1.42 -8.77 -10.67
N GLN A 256 0.42 -9.59 -10.99
CA GLN A 256 -0.49 -9.33 -12.09
C GLN A 256 -1.34 -8.08 -11.86
N SER A 257 -1.91 -7.90 -10.66
CA SER A 257 -2.64 -6.69 -10.32
C SER A 257 -1.77 -5.44 -10.47
N LEU A 258 -0.51 -5.48 -10.02
CA LEU A 258 0.44 -4.39 -10.21
C LEU A 258 0.69 -4.09 -11.69
N ASN A 259 0.84 -5.12 -12.53
CA ASN A 259 1.06 -4.98 -13.96
C ASN A 259 -0.19 -4.46 -14.69
N SER A 260 -1.36 -5.02 -14.42
CA SER A 260 -2.65 -4.56 -14.96
C SER A 260 -2.90 -3.09 -14.64
N GLN A 261 -2.61 -2.66 -13.41
CA GLN A 261 -2.66 -1.25 -13.01
C GLN A 261 -1.67 -0.40 -13.79
N ALA A 262 -0.43 -0.88 -13.98
CA ALA A 262 0.58 -0.12 -14.69
C ALA A 262 0.19 0.15 -16.14
N ILE A 263 -0.33 -0.88 -16.83
CA ILE A 263 -0.76 -0.80 -18.23
C ILE A 263 -1.95 0.14 -18.38
N THR A 264 -2.98 -0.02 -17.53
CA THR A 264 -4.19 0.81 -17.61
C THR A 264 -3.92 2.29 -17.33
N TRP A 265 -3.05 2.62 -16.37
CA TRP A 265 -2.66 4.00 -16.10
C TRP A 265 -1.75 4.61 -17.17
N VAL A 266 -0.91 3.82 -17.83
CA VAL A 266 -0.10 4.32 -18.95
C VAL A 266 -0.94 4.57 -20.21
N LEU A 267 -2.06 3.86 -20.33
CA LEU A 267 -3.10 4.11 -21.32
C LEU A 267 -4.13 5.16 -20.85
N ALA A 268 -3.84 5.93 -19.79
CA ALA A 268 -4.81 6.85 -19.19
C ALA A 268 -5.42 7.85 -20.18
N LYS A 269 -4.65 8.34 -21.15
CA LYS A 269 -5.15 9.25 -22.18
C LYS A 269 -6.26 8.63 -23.05
N GLN A 270 -6.31 7.30 -23.17
CA GLN A 270 -7.28 6.58 -23.98
C GLN A 270 -8.37 5.91 -23.13
N VAL A 271 -7.99 5.41 -21.95
CA VAL A 271 -8.88 4.63 -21.05
C VAL A 271 -9.64 5.54 -20.07
N TYR A 272 -8.98 6.60 -19.59
CA TYR A 272 -9.45 7.49 -18.53
C TYR A 272 -9.74 8.94 -19.01
N SER A 273 -9.75 9.20 -20.31
CA SER A 273 -10.13 10.51 -20.86
C SER A 273 -11.62 10.80 -20.67
N ILE A 274 -12.04 12.05 -20.92
CA ILE A 274 -13.45 12.49 -20.81
C ILE A 274 -14.40 11.62 -21.66
N GLN A 275 -13.91 11.10 -22.79
CA GLN A 275 -14.65 10.19 -23.67
C GLN A 275 -14.32 8.70 -23.42
N GLY A 276 -13.43 8.42 -22.47
CA GLY A 276 -12.97 7.08 -22.13
C GLY A 276 -13.95 6.30 -21.26
N LEU A 277 -13.89 4.97 -21.35
CA LEU A 277 -14.77 4.04 -20.63
C LEU A 277 -14.75 4.19 -19.11
N TYR A 278 -13.64 4.66 -18.53
CA TYR A 278 -13.44 4.67 -17.08
C TYR A 278 -13.16 6.05 -16.50
N PHE A 279 -13.67 7.12 -17.12
CA PHE A 279 -13.50 8.51 -16.67
C PHE A 279 -13.81 8.76 -15.18
N ILE A 280 -14.75 7.99 -14.61
CA ILE A 280 -15.15 8.10 -13.21
C ILE A 280 -14.01 7.77 -12.23
N VAL A 281 -13.01 6.97 -12.63
CA VAL A 281 -11.94 6.51 -11.74
C VAL A 281 -11.00 7.66 -11.31
N PRO A 282 -10.42 8.47 -12.23
CA PRO A 282 -9.71 9.70 -11.83
C PRO A 282 -10.63 10.73 -11.15
N MET A 283 -11.88 10.85 -11.62
CA MET A 283 -12.86 11.76 -11.01
C MET A 283 -13.17 11.39 -9.55
N GLY A 284 -12.99 10.12 -9.18
CA GLY A 284 -13.03 9.65 -7.81
C GLY A 284 -12.11 10.45 -6.88
N LEU A 285 -10.95 10.94 -7.34
CA LEU A 285 -10.12 11.83 -6.52
C LEU A 285 -10.86 13.12 -6.16
N LEU A 286 -11.50 13.77 -7.15
CA LEU A 286 -12.23 15.03 -6.98
C LEU A 286 -13.51 14.85 -6.15
N ILE A 287 -14.26 13.77 -6.42
CA ILE A 287 -15.44 13.40 -5.62
C ILE A 287 -15.01 13.10 -4.17
N GLY A 288 -13.85 12.44 -4.02
CA GLY A 288 -13.25 12.09 -2.74
C GLY A 288 -12.90 13.32 -1.91
N LEU A 289 -12.36 14.36 -2.55
CA LEU A 289 -12.11 15.65 -1.90
C LEU A 289 -13.39 16.25 -1.31
N GLY A 290 -14.56 16.02 -1.94
CA GLY A 290 -15.86 16.52 -1.48
C GLY A 290 -16.47 15.73 -0.32
N LEU A 291 -16.19 14.43 -0.16
CA LEU A 291 -16.78 13.58 0.88
C LEU A 291 -16.57 14.13 2.31
N PRO A 292 -15.34 14.51 2.73
CA PRO A 292 -15.14 15.13 4.05
C PRO A 292 -15.77 16.52 4.16
N VAL A 293 -15.90 17.29 3.06
CA VAL A 293 -16.57 18.61 3.09
C VAL A 293 -18.06 18.45 3.38
N VAL A 294 -18.70 17.46 2.77
CA VAL A 294 -20.11 17.12 2.99
C VAL A 294 -20.34 16.62 4.41
N HIS A 295 -19.37 15.96 5.05
CA HIS A 295 -19.45 15.62 6.47
C HIS A 295 -19.22 16.84 7.38
N TRP A 296 -18.26 17.70 7.03
CA TRP A 296 -17.88 18.88 7.82
C TRP A 296 -18.93 19.99 7.80
N GLY A 297 -19.59 20.24 6.66
CA GLY A 297 -20.59 21.31 6.50
C GLY A 297 -21.76 21.20 7.48
N PRO A 298 -22.48 20.06 7.53
CA PRO A 298 -23.54 19.82 8.50
C PRO A 298 -23.04 19.79 9.95
N GLY A 299 -21.79 19.38 10.19
CA GLY A 299 -21.16 19.44 11.52
C GLY A 299 -20.99 20.86 12.06
N LYS A 300 -20.89 21.87 11.18
CA LYS A 300 -20.90 23.29 11.58
C LYS A 300 -22.29 23.84 11.88
N VAL A 301 -23.33 23.30 11.23
CA VAL A 301 -24.72 23.77 11.38
C VAL A 301 -25.42 23.04 12.53
N CYS A 302 -25.07 21.77 12.78
CA CYS A 302 -25.64 20.97 13.85
C CYS A 302 -24.54 20.43 14.79
N PRO A 303 -24.50 20.86 16.06
CA PRO A 303 -23.51 20.39 17.05
C PRO A 303 -23.66 18.88 17.37
N ARG A 304 -24.80 18.28 17.01
CA ARG A 304 -25.11 16.87 17.28
C ARG A 304 -24.42 15.93 16.30
N THR A 305 -24.24 16.34 15.03
CA THR A 305 -23.49 15.60 14.01
C THR A 305 -21.98 15.80 14.11
N GLN A 306 -21.51 16.88 14.77
CA GLN A 306 -20.09 17.06 15.09
C GLN A 306 -19.54 15.95 16.00
N LYS A 307 -20.39 15.32 16.82
CA LYS A 307 -20.00 14.19 17.69
C LYS A 307 -19.73 12.90 16.91
N TRP A 308 -20.05 12.84 15.61
CA TRP A 308 -19.82 11.67 14.78
C TRP A 308 -18.45 11.81 14.13
N GLU A 309 -17.44 11.17 14.73
CA GLU A 309 -16.08 11.06 14.19
C GLU A 309 -16.02 10.08 13.01
N LEU A 310 -16.79 10.37 11.96
CA LEU A 310 -16.78 9.58 10.73
C LEU A 310 -15.54 9.93 9.91
N ASN A 311 -14.67 8.95 9.76
CA ASN A 311 -13.54 9.05 8.85
C ASN A 311 -13.96 8.54 7.45
N THR A 312 -14.37 9.48 6.61
CA THR A 312 -14.78 9.20 5.23
C THR A 312 -13.65 8.63 4.37
N ALA A 313 -12.38 8.92 4.67
CA ALA A 313 -11.23 8.38 3.95
C ALA A 313 -11.04 6.88 4.22
N ILE A 314 -11.17 6.46 5.48
CA ILE A 314 -11.07 5.05 5.86
C ILE A 314 -12.26 4.26 5.30
N ILE A 315 -13.48 4.79 5.46
CA ILE A 315 -14.70 4.12 4.93
C ILE A 315 -14.58 3.94 3.42
N ALA A 316 -14.16 4.97 2.68
CA ALA A 316 -13.93 4.86 1.24
C ALA A 316 -12.83 3.83 0.91
N SER A 317 -11.75 3.78 1.69
CA SER A 317 -10.65 2.81 1.46
C SER A 317 -11.11 1.36 1.63
N TYR A 318 -11.96 1.06 2.62
CA TYR A 318 -12.44 -0.29 2.87
C TYR A 318 -13.64 -0.69 2.01
N ALA A 319 -14.39 0.28 1.47
CA ALA A 319 -15.55 0.03 0.60
C ALA A 319 -15.21 -0.73 -0.71
N GLY A 320 -13.95 -0.72 -1.14
CA GLY A 320 -13.48 -1.49 -2.28
C GLY A 320 -12.16 -2.22 -2.04
N ALA A 321 -11.83 -2.56 -0.79
CA ALA A 321 -10.60 -3.30 -0.47
C ALA A 321 -10.53 -4.69 -1.12
N VAL A 322 -11.67 -5.24 -1.56
CA VAL A 322 -11.84 -6.64 -1.99
C VAL A 322 -12.01 -6.75 -3.51
N TYR A 323 -11.12 -6.11 -4.28
CA TYR A 323 -11.18 -6.18 -5.75
C TYR A 323 -10.23 -7.23 -6.36
N TYR A 324 -9.32 -7.79 -5.57
CA TYR A 324 -8.35 -8.78 -6.01
C TYR A 324 -8.09 -9.83 -4.93
N GLY A 325 -7.74 -11.03 -5.38
CA GLY A 325 -7.36 -12.14 -4.51
C GLY A 325 -8.53 -12.80 -3.79
N ASN A 326 -8.18 -13.54 -2.74
CA ASN A 326 -9.09 -14.33 -1.94
C ASN A 326 -9.81 -13.48 -0.88
N THR A 327 -11.12 -13.70 -0.71
CA THR A 327 -12.00 -12.97 0.21
C THR A 327 -12.28 -13.71 1.52
N SER A 328 -11.81 -14.96 1.64
CA SER A 328 -12.09 -15.85 2.78
C SER A 328 -11.66 -15.31 4.15
N TRP A 329 -10.73 -14.37 4.20
CA TRP A 329 -10.24 -13.79 5.46
C TRP A 329 -11.24 -12.80 6.10
N ILE A 330 -12.20 -12.26 5.35
CA ILE A 330 -13.10 -11.20 5.82
C ILE A 330 -14.01 -11.68 6.95
N TRP A 331 -14.66 -12.83 6.77
CA TRP A 331 -15.57 -13.39 7.78
C TRP A 331 -14.86 -13.75 9.10
N PRO A 332 -13.71 -14.45 9.08
CA PRO A 332 -12.88 -14.65 10.27
C PRO A 332 -12.48 -13.33 10.93
N SER A 333 -12.03 -12.32 10.17
CA SER A 333 -11.66 -11.02 10.74
C SER A 333 -12.84 -10.30 11.40
N ILE A 334 -14.03 -10.36 10.81
CA ILE A 334 -15.26 -9.80 11.41
C ILE A 334 -15.63 -10.56 12.69
N ALA A 335 -15.55 -11.90 12.67
CA ALA A 335 -15.85 -12.73 13.84
C ALA A 335 -14.88 -12.43 15.00
N VAL A 336 -13.57 -12.43 14.73
CA VAL A 336 -12.54 -12.08 15.72
C VAL A 336 -12.73 -10.65 16.22
N GLY A 337 -13.04 -9.71 15.31
CA GLY A 337 -13.34 -8.33 15.66
C GLY A 337 -14.56 -8.20 16.58
N MET A 338 -15.66 -8.93 16.32
CA MET A 338 -16.83 -8.95 17.20
C MET A 338 -16.52 -9.57 18.56
N VAL A 339 -15.79 -10.69 18.60
CA VAL A 339 -15.43 -11.34 19.87
C VAL A 339 -14.53 -10.42 20.71
N SER A 340 -13.50 -9.84 20.12
CA SER A 340 -12.57 -8.95 20.83
C SER A 340 -13.21 -7.60 21.20
N GLN A 341 -13.80 -6.89 20.23
CA GLN A 341 -14.26 -5.51 20.43
C GLN A 341 -15.66 -5.41 21.03
N PHE A 342 -16.56 -6.34 20.73
CA PHE A 342 -17.94 -6.28 21.24
C PHE A 342 -18.13 -7.15 22.49
N TRP A 343 -17.68 -8.40 22.47
CA TRP A 343 -17.91 -9.31 23.60
C TRP A 343 -16.89 -9.09 24.72
N LEU A 344 -15.59 -9.22 24.43
CA LEU A 344 -14.52 -9.17 25.44
C LEU A 344 -14.47 -7.79 26.11
N ARG A 345 -14.55 -6.71 25.33
CA ARG A 345 -14.56 -5.34 25.85
C ARG A 345 -15.74 -5.03 26.76
N ARG A 346 -16.94 -5.58 26.49
CA ARG A 346 -18.15 -5.32 27.29
C ARG A 346 -18.27 -6.22 28.52
N ARG A 347 -17.87 -7.48 28.41
CA ARG A 347 -18.03 -8.49 29.48
C ARG A 347 -16.83 -8.55 30.42
N LEU A 348 -15.61 -8.38 29.92
CA LEU A 348 -14.35 -8.56 30.66
C LEU A 348 -13.33 -7.43 30.33
N PRO A 349 -13.59 -6.19 30.75
CA PRO A 349 -12.76 -5.04 30.40
C PRO A 349 -11.33 -5.13 30.95
N GLU A 350 -11.13 -5.76 32.12
CA GLU A 350 -9.79 -5.95 32.71
C GLU A 350 -8.91 -6.87 31.86
N VAL A 351 -9.49 -7.99 31.38
CA VAL A 351 -8.81 -8.94 30.50
C VAL A 351 -8.51 -8.28 29.16
N TYR A 352 -9.46 -7.53 28.62
CA TYR A 352 -9.29 -6.80 27.37
C TYR A 352 -8.09 -5.84 27.45
N ASN A 353 -8.04 -4.98 28.46
CA ASN A 353 -6.98 -3.98 28.58
C ASN A 353 -5.60 -4.60 28.83
N LYS A 354 -5.53 -5.72 29.56
CA LYS A 354 -4.26 -6.36 29.92
C LYS A 354 -3.71 -7.27 28.82
N TYR A 355 -4.57 -8.04 28.14
CA TYR A 355 -4.13 -9.13 27.28
C TYR A 355 -4.47 -8.95 25.80
N ASN A 356 -5.46 -8.13 25.43
CA ASN A 356 -5.88 -8.06 24.02
C ASN A 356 -4.74 -7.60 23.09
N TYR A 357 -3.94 -6.62 23.51
CA TYR A 357 -2.78 -6.17 22.75
C TYR A 357 -1.65 -7.21 22.70
N LEU A 358 -1.45 -7.95 23.80
CA LEU A 358 -0.42 -9.00 23.86
C LEU A 358 -0.80 -10.21 23.00
N ILE A 359 -2.05 -10.63 23.05
CA ILE A 359 -2.60 -11.71 22.22
C ILE A 359 -2.54 -11.31 20.75
N GLY A 360 -2.93 -10.09 20.40
CA GLY A 360 -2.82 -9.59 19.03
C GLY A 360 -1.37 -9.62 18.52
N ALA A 361 -0.43 -9.10 19.32
CA ALA A 361 1.00 -9.13 18.97
C ALA A 361 1.55 -10.57 18.85
N ALA A 362 1.11 -11.49 19.70
CA ALA A 362 1.49 -12.90 19.63
C ALA A 362 0.94 -13.56 18.37
N MET A 363 -0.34 -13.37 18.04
CA MET A 363 -0.97 -13.93 16.83
C MET A 363 -0.31 -13.40 15.55
N ASP A 364 0.02 -12.10 15.49
CA ASP A 364 0.74 -11.51 14.36
C ASP A 364 2.15 -12.09 14.22
N GLY A 365 2.89 -12.24 15.32
CA GLY A 365 4.24 -12.82 15.31
C GLY A 365 4.24 -14.31 14.94
N GLU A 366 3.35 -15.09 15.55
CA GLU A 366 3.23 -16.53 15.32
C GLU A 366 2.78 -16.83 13.89
N SER A 367 1.81 -16.08 13.35
CA SER A 367 1.36 -16.28 11.97
C SER A 367 2.50 -16.03 10.97
N GLN A 368 3.33 -15.00 11.17
CA GLN A 368 4.49 -14.75 10.30
C GLN A 368 5.54 -15.86 10.39
N ILE A 369 5.82 -16.38 11.59
CA ILE A 369 6.77 -17.48 11.80
C ILE A 369 6.24 -18.76 11.16
N VAL A 370 4.97 -19.09 11.37
CA VAL A 370 4.33 -20.27 10.79
C VAL A 370 4.32 -20.18 9.26
N ILE A 371 3.96 -19.02 8.69
CA ILE A 371 4.01 -18.81 7.24
C ILE A 371 5.45 -19.00 6.73
N PHE A 372 6.45 -18.42 7.39
CA PHE A 372 7.85 -18.59 6.98
C PHE A 372 8.28 -20.06 6.98
N ILE A 373 8.02 -20.79 8.07
CA ILE A 373 8.37 -22.21 8.20
C ILE A 373 7.63 -23.04 7.16
N LEU A 374 6.31 -22.84 7.02
CA LEU A 374 5.52 -23.60 6.06
C LEU A 374 5.95 -23.31 4.61
N SER A 375 6.17 -22.05 4.26
CA SER A 375 6.67 -21.67 2.93
C SER A 375 8.03 -22.30 2.64
N PHE A 376 8.98 -22.24 3.57
CA PHE A 376 10.35 -22.75 3.36
C PHE A 376 10.49 -24.28 3.44
N ALA A 377 9.83 -24.92 4.41
CA ALA A 377 10.04 -26.32 4.71
C ALA A 377 9.02 -27.26 4.05
N VAL A 378 7.79 -26.80 3.82
CA VAL A 378 6.69 -27.66 3.35
C VAL A 378 6.31 -27.33 1.91
N PHE A 379 6.11 -26.05 1.61
CA PHE A 379 5.57 -25.59 0.34
C PHE A 379 6.63 -25.26 -0.72
N GLY A 380 7.81 -25.88 -0.59
CA GLY A 380 8.79 -25.91 -1.67
C GLY A 380 9.50 -24.59 -1.98
N ALA A 381 9.52 -23.59 -1.07
CA ALA A 381 10.38 -22.42 -1.31
C ALA A 381 11.87 -22.80 -1.35
N SER A 382 12.28 -23.84 -0.63
CA SER A 382 13.64 -24.43 -0.68
C SER A 382 13.83 -25.52 -1.75
N GLY A 383 12.84 -25.74 -2.62
CA GLY A 383 12.94 -26.63 -3.79
C GLY A 383 12.32 -28.02 -3.66
N ALA A 384 12.19 -28.58 -2.46
CA ALA A 384 11.44 -29.83 -2.24
C ALA A 384 10.06 -29.50 -1.66
N GLU A 385 9.00 -29.76 -2.41
CA GLU A 385 7.63 -29.66 -1.92
C GLU A 385 7.24 -30.97 -1.22
N HIS A 386 6.78 -30.86 0.02
CA HIS A 386 6.18 -31.97 0.76
C HIS A 386 4.68 -31.68 0.89
N PRO A 387 3.85 -32.07 -0.11
CA PRO A 387 2.44 -31.77 -0.07
C PRO A 387 1.79 -32.51 1.11
N PHE A 388 1.04 -31.78 1.92
CA PHE A 388 0.20 -32.41 2.94
C PHE A 388 -0.85 -33.32 2.27
N PRO A 389 -1.22 -34.46 2.90
CA PRO A 389 -2.29 -35.30 2.39
C PRO A 389 -3.57 -34.49 2.20
N THR A 390 -4.40 -34.88 1.24
CA THR A 390 -5.69 -34.22 1.01
C THR A 390 -6.62 -34.50 2.18
N TRP A 391 -7.13 -33.46 2.83
CA TRP A 391 -8.14 -33.55 3.91
C TRP A 391 -9.11 -32.38 3.79
N TRP A 392 -10.14 -32.32 4.65
CA TRP A 392 -11.18 -31.27 4.61
C TRP A 392 -10.60 -29.86 4.41
N GLY A 393 -9.54 -29.52 5.15
CA GLY A 393 -8.88 -28.20 5.10
C GLY A 393 -7.77 -28.05 4.07
N ASN A 394 -7.44 -29.09 3.29
CA ASN A 394 -6.43 -29.05 2.23
C ASN A 394 -6.91 -29.89 1.03
N LEU A 395 -7.76 -29.29 0.19
CA LEU A 395 -8.27 -29.91 -1.03
C LEU A 395 -7.28 -29.74 -2.20
N SER A 396 -7.32 -30.67 -3.16
CA SER A 396 -6.52 -30.60 -4.40
C SER A 396 -7.02 -29.56 -5.42
N GLY A 397 -7.76 -28.54 -4.97
CA GLY A 397 -8.38 -27.49 -5.78
C GLY A 397 -8.37 -26.16 -5.02
N ASN A 398 -9.34 -25.27 -5.25
CA ASN A 398 -9.40 -23.98 -4.57
C ASN A 398 -9.40 -24.16 -3.04
N PRO A 399 -8.54 -23.43 -2.31
CA PRO A 399 -8.37 -23.60 -0.86
C PRO A 399 -9.58 -23.08 -0.06
N ASP A 400 -10.48 -22.35 -0.72
CA ASP A 400 -11.54 -21.57 -0.10
C ASP A 400 -12.91 -22.23 -0.06
N HIS A 401 -13.08 -23.43 -0.63
CA HIS A 401 -14.39 -24.06 -0.89
C HIS A 401 -15.34 -23.20 -1.76
N CYS A 402 -14.91 -22.00 -2.17
CA CYS A 402 -15.63 -21.09 -3.06
C CYS A 402 -15.08 -21.22 -4.48
N SER A 403 -16.01 -21.46 -5.41
CA SER A 403 -15.79 -21.59 -6.86
C SER A 403 -15.68 -20.24 -7.55
#